data_AF-A0A178ZK39-F1
#
_entry.id   AF-A0A178ZK39-F1
#
_cell.length_a   1.000
_cell.length_b   1.000
_cell.length_c   1.000
_cell.angle_alpha   90.00
_cell.angle_beta   90.00
_cell.angle_gamma   90.00
#
_symmetry.space_group_name_H-M   'P 1'
#
loop_
_entity.id
_entity.type
_entity.pdbx_description
1 polymer ?
#
loop_
_entity_poly.entity_id
_entity_poly.type
_entity_poly.pdbx_seq_one_letter_code
_entity_poly.pdbx_strand_id
1 'polypeptide(L)'
;MADSATGSAATAPGELRPARPAEEEEAVDPPSERSARPGATPSDATAHDPPGPREGPMGHRGPGPRPRDTSPRGELDQVRGFSWLTSDACRAFLNQQKRRLDSWGVSKEHAGTCVLVPEAWANADPRDLSASLDQDLFPRWETMEQRLHFSLNDVTTAWARAAVWFNDWPRTGTDLDAFNAGRESAIPPMHASHLCHHGFCINPNHLVWERASTNLSRNWCMTAARVLREFGHPVPERCRRHENPPCMMQHAALTTTEAFCLQFHVLGVAAGDDGLARWCLPRPSDHPRSYTTFEGRLPVQMPATAVRADASLLVVPPAENATATDIRADLRLRCRLCEDTGRRWTKPTTAWAHIVVHHAGHPREERTREIRRIAEEYAAWAEERFYHLPSHNPQTWAKIVQARSPDFDWEVVESWRLHEARFYQRQKGATGEGSTVFAPRNPTGGVP
;
A
#
# COMPACT_ATOMS: atom_id res chain seq x y z
N MET A 1 -11.24 8.35 83.11
CA MET A 1 -12.70 8.53 83.20
C MET A 1 -13.15 9.24 81.93
N ALA A 2 -14.13 8.66 81.23
CA ALA A 2 -14.96 9.16 80.12
C ALA A 2 -14.23 9.72 78.88
N ASP A 3 -14.16 8.97 77.78
CA ASP A 3 -15.17 8.83 76.70
C ASP A 3 -15.15 9.99 75.69
N SER A 4 -14.74 9.69 74.44
CA SER A 4 -15.49 10.06 73.23
C SER A 4 -14.86 9.42 72.00
N ALA A 5 -15.62 8.47 71.46
CA ALA A 5 -15.41 7.82 70.17
C ALA A 5 -15.95 8.69 69.03
N THR A 6 -15.34 8.58 67.84
CA THR A 6 -16.08 8.54 66.56
C THR A 6 -15.24 7.73 65.57
N GLY A 7 -15.77 6.57 65.20
CA GLY A 7 -15.19 5.67 64.22
C GLY A 7 -15.62 6.02 62.80
N SER A 8 -14.73 5.74 61.84
CA SER A 8 -15.05 5.67 60.42
C SER A 8 -14.69 4.26 59.94
N ALA A 9 -15.70 3.52 59.52
CA ALA A 9 -15.59 2.12 59.13
C ALA A 9 -14.98 1.99 57.72
N ALA A 10 -13.98 1.13 57.61
CA ALA A 10 -13.38 0.71 56.35
C ALA A 10 -14.26 -0.39 55.70
N THR A 11 -14.67 -0.17 54.46
CA THR A 11 -15.35 -1.15 53.62
C THR A 11 -14.34 -2.13 53.05
N ALA A 12 -14.50 -3.43 53.35
CA ALA A 12 -13.69 -4.52 52.84
C ALA A 12 -13.97 -4.81 51.33
N PRO A 13 -12.99 -5.32 50.57
CA PRO A 13 -13.18 -5.68 49.17
C PRO A 13 -13.89 -7.04 49.04
N GLY A 14 -14.89 -7.08 48.16
CA GLY A 14 -15.70 -8.27 47.87
C GLY A 14 -14.91 -9.37 47.15
N GLU A 15 -15.13 -10.60 47.61
CA GLU A 15 -14.62 -11.85 47.03
C GLU A 15 -15.20 -12.10 45.63
N LEU A 16 -14.30 -12.29 44.66
CA LEU A 16 -14.61 -12.76 43.32
C LEU A 16 -14.85 -14.27 43.33
N ARG A 17 -16.09 -14.68 43.02
CA ARG A 17 -16.45 -16.08 42.76
C ARG A 17 -15.82 -16.58 41.44
N PRO A 18 -15.35 -17.84 41.39
CA PRO A 18 -14.83 -18.43 40.15
C PRO A 18 -15.96 -18.76 39.16
N ALA A 19 -15.69 -18.49 37.89
CA ALA A 19 -16.55 -18.81 36.76
C ALA A 19 -16.68 -20.32 36.55
N ARG A 20 -17.91 -20.77 36.26
CA ARG A 20 -18.23 -22.14 35.84
C ARG A 20 -17.65 -22.43 34.44
N PRO A 21 -17.21 -23.67 34.16
CA PRO A 21 -16.79 -24.07 32.81
C PRO A 21 -18.02 -24.21 31.90
N ALA A 22 -17.85 -23.79 30.64
CA ALA A 22 -18.82 -23.93 29.57
C ALA A 22 -18.92 -25.40 29.15
N GLU A 23 -20.17 -25.85 28.98
CA GLU A 23 -20.56 -27.18 28.52
C GLU A 23 -20.26 -27.36 27.03
N GLU A 24 -19.94 -28.61 26.67
CA GLU A 24 -19.70 -29.13 25.34
C GLU A 24 -20.88 -28.89 24.39
N GLU A 25 -20.62 -28.27 23.23
CA GLU A 25 -21.55 -28.33 22.08
C GLU A 25 -21.04 -29.37 21.07
N GLU A 26 -21.95 -30.27 20.72
CA GLU A 26 -21.82 -31.41 19.82
C GLU A 26 -21.27 -31.07 18.43
N ALA A 27 -20.44 -31.99 17.93
CA ALA A 27 -19.97 -32.03 16.56
C ALA A 27 -21.11 -32.35 15.59
N VAL A 28 -21.26 -31.53 14.56
CA VAL A 28 -22.11 -31.81 13.39
C VAL A 28 -21.21 -32.29 12.24
N ASP A 29 -21.43 -33.53 11.80
CA ASP A 29 -20.78 -34.15 10.64
C ASP A 29 -21.05 -33.39 9.32
N PRO A 30 -20.07 -33.29 8.39
CA PRO A 30 -20.32 -32.76 7.06
C PRO A 30 -20.84 -33.85 6.09
N PRO A 31 -21.75 -33.51 5.16
CA PRO A 31 -22.17 -34.44 4.12
C PRO A 31 -21.10 -34.57 3.02
N SER A 32 -20.75 -35.82 2.75
CA SER A 32 -20.01 -36.33 1.62
C SER A 32 -20.92 -36.40 0.38
N GLU A 33 -20.48 -35.85 -0.76
CA GLU A 33 -20.93 -36.25 -2.11
C GLU A 33 -19.91 -35.73 -3.14
N ARG A 34 -18.98 -36.57 -3.62
CA ARG A 34 -19.07 -37.37 -4.86
C ARG A 34 -19.63 -36.59 -6.07
N SER A 35 -18.73 -36.18 -6.96
CA SER A 35 -18.99 -36.23 -8.40
C SER A 35 -17.72 -36.59 -9.15
N ALA A 36 -17.66 -37.84 -9.57
CA ALA A 36 -16.73 -38.36 -10.55
C ALA A 36 -17.26 -38.08 -11.96
N ARG A 37 -16.37 -37.72 -12.89
CA ARG A 37 -16.56 -37.98 -14.32
C ARG A 37 -15.21 -38.33 -14.99
N PRO A 38 -15.27 -39.07 -16.11
CA PRO A 38 -14.34 -40.17 -16.37
C PRO A 38 -13.39 -39.92 -17.54
N GLY A 39 -12.29 -40.68 -17.54
CA GLY A 39 -11.81 -41.46 -18.69
C GLY A 39 -11.33 -40.71 -19.94
N ALA A 40 -10.02 -40.69 -20.16
CA ALA A 40 -9.43 -40.77 -21.48
C ALA A 40 -8.23 -41.74 -21.45
N THR A 41 -8.30 -42.75 -22.30
CA THR A 41 -7.36 -43.85 -22.49
C THR A 41 -6.11 -43.44 -23.29
N PRO A 42 -5.02 -44.24 -23.26
CA PRO A 42 -3.73 -43.93 -23.87
C PRO A 42 -3.59 -44.56 -25.27
N SER A 43 -2.92 -43.86 -26.18
CA SER A 43 -2.36 -44.34 -27.45
C SER A 43 -1.29 -43.31 -27.86
N ASP A 44 -0.14 -43.61 -28.43
CA ASP A 44 0.52 -44.86 -28.78
C ASP A 44 2.02 -44.54 -28.89
N ALA A 45 2.84 -45.55 -28.63
CA ALA A 45 4.27 -45.52 -28.79
C ALA A 45 4.67 -45.60 -30.27
N THR A 46 5.72 -44.87 -30.66
CA THR A 46 6.61 -45.31 -31.75
C THR A 46 8.05 -44.98 -31.40
N ALA A 47 8.79 -46.06 -31.15
CA ALA A 47 10.23 -46.12 -31.03
C ALA A 47 10.90 -46.01 -32.41
N HIS A 48 12.05 -45.34 -32.46
CA HIS A 48 13.07 -45.59 -33.48
C HIS A 48 14.44 -45.62 -32.81
N ASP A 49 14.99 -46.83 -32.74
CA ASP A 49 16.36 -47.16 -32.36
C ASP A 49 17.26 -47.23 -33.62
N PRO A 50 18.60 -47.32 -33.48
CA PRO A 50 19.58 -46.55 -34.25
C PRO A 50 20.28 -47.37 -35.35
N PRO A 51 21.10 -46.74 -36.21
CA PRO A 51 22.17 -47.42 -36.92
C PRO A 51 23.54 -47.23 -36.25
N GLY A 52 24.23 -48.35 -36.07
CA GLY A 52 25.56 -48.51 -35.48
C GLY A 52 26.74 -48.18 -36.41
N PRO A 53 27.95 -48.68 -36.07
CA PRO A 53 29.22 -47.95 -36.22
C PRO A 53 29.97 -48.23 -37.53
N ARG A 54 30.87 -47.31 -37.90
CA ARG A 54 31.93 -47.57 -38.89
C ARG A 54 33.30 -47.20 -38.31
N GLU A 55 34.19 -48.19 -38.34
CA GLU A 55 35.55 -48.17 -37.81
C GLU A 55 36.59 -47.64 -38.81
N GLY A 56 37.63 -47.00 -38.27
CA GLY A 56 39.02 -46.97 -38.78
C GLY A 56 39.52 -45.63 -39.37
N PRO A 57 40.85 -45.35 -39.39
CA PRO A 57 41.97 -45.89 -38.62
C PRO A 57 42.82 -44.80 -37.89
N MET A 58 43.70 -45.27 -37.00
CA MET A 58 44.60 -44.50 -36.14
C MET A 58 45.70 -43.73 -36.88
N GLY A 59 45.99 -42.52 -36.39
CA GLY A 59 47.21 -41.76 -36.68
C GLY A 59 47.71 -41.02 -35.43
N HIS A 60 48.85 -41.44 -34.88
CA HIS A 60 49.53 -40.83 -33.74
C HIS A 60 50.07 -39.43 -34.06
N ARG A 61 49.70 -38.41 -33.27
CA ARG A 61 50.44 -37.14 -33.11
C ARG A 61 50.38 -36.67 -31.64
N GLY A 62 51.51 -36.19 -31.14
CA GLY A 62 51.77 -35.86 -29.73
C GLY A 62 50.96 -34.68 -29.14
N PRO A 63 51.20 -34.33 -27.86
CA PRO A 63 50.36 -33.41 -27.11
C PRO A 63 50.59 -31.96 -27.56
N GLY A 64 49.81 -31.50 -28.52
CA GLY A 64 49.58 -30.09 -28.79
C GLY A 64 48.61 -29.48 -27.77
N PRO A 65 48.58 -28.14 -27.63
CA PRO A 65 47.70 -27.44 -26.70
C PRO A 65 46.24 -27.82 -26.99
N ARG A 66 45.51 -28.22 -25.95
CA ARG A 66 44.10 -28.63 -26.03
C ARG A 66 43.31 -27.57 -26.82
N PRO A 67 42.72 -27.92 -27.98
CA PRO A 67 41.67 -27.12 -28.55
C PRO A 67 40.56 -27.04 -27.49
N ARG A 68 40.08 -25.83 -27.19
CA ARG A 68 38.81 -25.70 -26.46
C ARG A 68 37.77 -26.46 -27.26
N ASP A 69 37.25 -27.54 -26.66
CA ASP A 69 36.02 -28.18 -27.08
C ASP A 69 34.93 -27.11 -27.14
N THR A 70 34.76 -26.54 -28.32
CA THR A 70 33.51 -25.90 -28.74
C THR A 70 32.60 -27.03 -29.18
N SER A 71 32.18 -27.84 -28.22
CA SER A 71 31.01 -28.68 -28.43
C SER A 71 29.81 -27.73 -28.53
N PRO A 72 29.10 -27.64 -29.66
CA PRO A 72 27.74 -27.11 -29.66
C PRO A 72 26.85 -28.22 -29.09
N ARG A 73 27.01 -28.53 -27.80
CA ARG A 73 25.93 -29.17 -27.07
C ARG A 73 24.91 -28.06 -26.92
N GLY A 74 23.86 -28.13 -27.73
CA GLY A 74 22.66 -27.35 -27.51
C GLY A 74 22.18 -27.64 -26.10
N GLU A 75 22.62 -26.82 -25.14
CA GLU A 75 21.80 -26.51 -23.98
C GLU A 75 20.52 -25.97 -24.60
N LEU A 76 19.51 -26.83 -24.69
CA LEU A 76 18.13 -26.40 -24.82
C LEU A 76 17.98 -25.28 -23.79
N ASP A 77 17.86 -24.03 -24.26
CA ASP A 77 17.76 -22.84 -23.42
C ASP A 77 16.81 -23.16 -22.27
N GLN A 78 17.36 -23.43 -21.08
CA GLN A 78 16.54 -23.82 -19.96
C GLN A 78 15.58 -22.66 -19.71
N VAL A 79 14.28 -22.95 -19.79
CA VAL A 79 13.25 -21.93 -19.61
C VAL A 79 13.51 -21.26 -18.27
N ARG A 80 13.76 -19.94 -18.32
CA ARG A 80 14.18 -19.19 -17.16
C ARG A 80 13.19 -19.36 -16.00
N GLY A 81 13.68 -19.76 -14.83
CA GLY A 81 12.85 -19.98 -13.65
C GLY A 81 12.03 -21.28 -13.65
N PHE A 82 12.33 -22.26 -14.52
CA PHE A 82 11.62 -23.55 -14.52
C PHE A 82 11.59 -24.24 -13.14
N SER A 83 12.64 -24.06 -12.33
CA SER A 83 12.69 -24.58 -10.96
C SER A 83 11.57 -24.06 -10.05
N TRP A 84 11.01 -22.88 -10.33
CA TRP A 84 9.91 -22.28 -9.57
C TRP A 84 8.58 -23.00 -9.72
N LEU A 85 8.46 -23.90 -10.71
CA LEU A 85 7.28 -24.76 -10.89
C LEU A 85 7.34 -26.03 -10.05
N THR A 86 8.49 -26.35 -9.45
CA THR A 86 8.69 -27.60 -8.70
C THR A 86 8.07 -27.54 -7.31
N SER A 87 7.59 -28.69 -6.82
CA SER A 87 7.09 -28.82 -5.44
C SER A 87 8.18 -28.57 -4.39
N ASP A 88 9.43 -28.90 -4.72
CA ASP A 88 10.56 -28.71 -3.80
C ASP A 88 10.91 -27.23 -3.64
N ALA A 89 10.86 -26.44 -4.71
CA ALA A 89 10.99 -24.99 -4.64
C ALA A 89 9.90 -24.36 -3.76
N CYS A 90 8.64 -24.77 -3.98
CA CYS A 90 7.51 -24.32 -3.17
C CYS A 90 7.71 -24.65 -1.68
N ARG A 91 8.05 -25.91 -1.37
CA ARG A 91 8.30 -26.35 0.01
C ARG A 91 9.47 -25.59 0.65
N ALA A 92 10.57 -25.39 -0.08
CA ALA A 92 11.73 -24.66 0.39
C ALA A 92 11.39 -23.20 0.74
N PHE A 93 10.66 -22.52 -0.15
CA PHE A 93 10.22 -21.14 0.07
C PHE A 93 9.26 -21.05 1.27
N LEU A 94 8.21 -21.87 1.32
CA LEU A 94 7.22 -21.83 2.41
C LEU A 94 7.86 -22.13 3.78
N ASN A 95 8.83 -23.05 3.84
CA ASN A 95 9.61 -23.30 5.06
C ASN A 95 10.47 -22.09 5.46
N GLN A 96 11.06 -21.38 4.49
CA GLN A 96 11.81 -20.16 4.77
C GLN A 96 10.88 -19.04 5.26
N GLN A 97 9.71 -18.86 4.62
CA GLN A 97 8.71 -17.88 5.04
C GLN A 97 8.20 -18.18 6.46
N LYS A 98 7.85 -19.44 6.75
CA LYS A 98 7.44 -19.86 8.09
C LYS A 98 8.51 -19.50 9.13
N ARG A 99 9.76 -19.90 8.93
CA ARG A 99 10.87 -19.58 9.86
C ARG A 99 11.03 -18.08 10.10
N ARG A 100 10.90 -17.26 9.05
CA ARG A 100 10.97 -15.80 9.16
C ARG A 100 9.80 -15.24 9.97
N LEU A 101 8.57 -15.67 9.68
CA LEU A 101 7.39 -15.22 10.44
C LEU A 101 7.49 -15.65 11.91
N ASP A 102 7.89 -16.90 12.16
CA ASP A 102 8.09 -17.45 13.50
C ASP A 102 9.13 -16.64 14.29
N SER A 103 10.23 -16.19 13.67
CA SER A 103 11.23 -15.33 14.34
C SER A 103 10.68 -13.97 14.76
N TRP A 104 9.64 -13.49 14.07
CA TRP A 104 8.90 -12.27 14.43
C TRP A 104 7.73 -12.53 15.39
N GLY A 105 7.61 -13.75 15.92
CA GLY A 105 6.58 -14.12 16.89
C GLY A 105 5.17 -14.25 16.29
N VAL A 106 5.05 -14.43 14.98
CA VAL A 106 3.75 -14.52 14.29
C VAL A 106 3.66 -15.76 13.41
N SER A 107 2.46 -16.35 13.29
CA SER A 107 2.22 -17.48 12.40
C SER A 107 1.89 -17.03 10.98
N LYS A 108 1.77 -17.98 10.04
CA LYS A 108 1.35 -17.69 8.65
C LYS A 108 -0.11 -17.23 8.55
N GLU A 109 -0.94 -17.55 9.53
CA GLU A 109 -2.34 -17.15 9.64
C GLU A 109 -2.50 -15.74 10.23
N HIS A 110 -1.43 -15.16 10.77
CA HIS A 110 -1.47 -13.81 11.33
C HIS A 110 -1.80 -12.80 10.23
N ALA A 111 -2.91 -12.08 10.39
CA ALA A 111 -3.33 -11.00 9.49
C ALA A 111 -3.32 -9.62 10.19
N GLY A 112 -3.07 -9.59 11.50
CA GLY A 112 -3.31 -8.43 12.34
C GLY A 112 -2.33 -7.27 12.17
N THR A 113 -1.06 -7.55 11.91
CA THR A 113 -0.02 -6.52 11.70
C THR A 113 0.84 -6.84 10.50
N CYS A 114 1.49 -5.81 9.97
CA CYS A 114 2.51 -5.98 8.96
C CYS A 114 3.72 -6.70 9.59
N VAL A 115 4.42 -7.50 8.79
CA VAL A 115 5.75 -8.02 9.13
C VAL A 115 6.72 -7.42 8.12
N LEU A 116 7.30 -6.29 8.48
CA LEU A 116 8.23 -5.50 7.69
C LEU A 116 9.65 -6.06 7.87
N VAL A 117 10.25 -6.51 6.77
CA VAL A 117 11.63 -7.02 6.76
C VAL A 117 12.40 -6.34 5.64
N PRO A 118 13.18 -5.30 5.95
CA PRO A 118 14.14 -4.73 5.02
C PRO A 118 15.27 -5.74 4.74
N GLU A 119 15.92 -5.61 3.59
CA GLU A 119 17.05 -6.47 3.18
C GLU A 119 18.18 -6.44 4.21
N ALA A 120 18.47 -5.27 4.80
CA ALA A 120 19.47 -5.13 5.86
C ALA A 120 19.17 -5.96 7.11
N TRP A 121 17.90 -6.36 7.31
CA TRP A 121 17.44 -7.17 8.45
C TRP A 121 17.17 -8.62 8.04
N ALA A 122 17.50 -9.02 6.81
CA ALA A 122 17.19 -10.36 6.30
C ALA A 122 17.75 -11.49 7.16
N ASN A 123 18.83 -11.28 7.91
CA ASN A 123 19.45 -12.31 8.75
C ASN A 123 19.61 -11.89 10.21
N ALA A 124 19.01 -10.76 10.60
CA ALA A 124 19.07 -10.29 11.98
C ALA A 124 18.01 -11.01 12.83
N ASP A 125 18.34 -11.31 14.09
CA ASP A 125 17.33 -11.73 15.06
C ASP A 125 16.45 -10.52 15.43
N PRO A 126 15.13 -10.61 15.25
CA PRO A 126 14.21 -9.54 15.65
C PRO A 126 14.37 -9.08 17.10
N ARG A 127 14.80 -9.97 18.01
CA ARG A 127 15.04 -9.63 19.42
C ARG A 127 16.26 -8.73 19.58
N ASP A 128 17.34 -9.01 18.86
CA ASP A 128 18.55 -8.18 18.88
C ASP A 128 18.30 -6.81 18.26
N LEU A 129 17.53 -6.77 17.16
CA LEU A 129 17.06 -5.52 16.57
C LEU A 129 16.26 -4.70 17.57
N SER A 130 15.36 -5.34 18.31
CA SER A 130 14.55 -4.67 19.32
C SER A 130 15.40 -4.09 20.46
N ALA A 131 16.49 -4.75 20.87
CA ALA A 131 17.35 -4.21 21.93
C ALA A 131 18.16 -2.96 21.51
N SER A 132 18.32 -2.73 20.20
CA SER A 132 19.18 -1.70 19.63
C SER A 132 18.45 -0.71 18.72
N LEU A 133 17.12 -0.74 18.73
CA LEU A 133 16.31 0.00 17.77
C LEU A 133 16.35 1.50 18.05
N ASP A 134 16.85 2.25 17.07
CA ASP A 134 16.78 3.70 16.98
C ASP A 134 15.86 4.08 15.82
N GLN A 135 15.14 5.20 15.92
CA GLN A 135 14.29 5.70 14.84
C GLN A 135 15.08 5.93 13.55
N ASP A 136 16.35 6.31 13.68
CA ASP A 136 17.25 6.51 12.55
C ASP A 136 17.59 5.21 11.80
N LEU A 137 17.35 4.04 12.42
CA LEU A 137 17.52 2.74 11.78
C LEU A 137 16.30 2.32 10.95
N PHE A 138 15.16 3.01 11.07
CA PHE A 138 14.00 2.67 10.25
C PHE A 138 14.26 3.05 8.78
N PRO A 139 14.07 2.11 7.85
CA PRO A 139 14.22 2.42 6.44
C PRO A 139 13.19 3.45 6.03
N ARG A 140 13.65 4.43 5.25
CA ARG A 140 12.76 5.40 4.63
C ARG A 140 11.88 4.69 3.61
N TRP A 141 10.65 5.16 3.41
CA TRP A 141 9.71 4.53 2.48
C TRP A 141 10.19 4.60 1.01
N GLU A 142 11.09 5.53 0.70
CA GLU A 142 11.59 5.86 -0.64
C GLU A 142 12.64 4.85 -1.14
N THR A 143 13.28 4.10 -0.24
CA THR A 143 14.39 3.20 -0.55
C THR A 143 13.88 1.82 -0.99
N MET A 144 13.29 1.75 -2.20
CA MET A 144 12.80 0.49 -2.76
C MET A 144 13.88 -0.60 -2.90
N GLU A 145 15.16 -0.20 -3.00
CA GLU A 145 16.31 -1.11 -3.06
C GLU A 145 16.53 -1.90 -1.77
N GLN A 146 15.96 -1.44 -0.65
CA GLN A 146 16.08 -2.09 0.65
C GLN A 146 15.01 -3.16 0.90
N ARG A 147 14.22 -3.54 -0.12
CA ARG A 147 13.21 -4.61 0.04
C ARG A 147 13.90 -5.98 0.07
N LEU A 148 13.36 -6.89 0.88
CA LEU A 148 13.83 -8.27 0.92
C LEU A 148 13.69 -8.94 -0.45
N HIS A 149 14.71 -9.66 -0.90
CA HIS A 149 14.68 -10.47 -2.12
C HIS A 149 14.71 -11.97 -1.83
N PHE A 150 14.23 -12.75 -2.79
CA PHE A 150 14.37 -14.21 -2.82
C PHE A 150 14.99 -14.61 -4.16
N SER A 151 16.02 -15.46 -4.07
CA SER A 151 16.76 -15.98 -5.23
C SER A 151 16.64 -17.50 -5.25
N LEU A 152 16.26 -18.05 -6.40
CA LEU A 152 16.25 -19.48 -6.65
C LEU A 152 16.74 -19.73 -8.08
N ASN A 153 17.89 -20.37 -8.18
CA ASN A 153 18.64 -20.60 -9.42
C ASN A 153 18.90 -19.30 -10.19
N ASP A 154 18.29 -19.16 -11.37
CA ASP A 154 18.47 -18.10 -12.37
C ASP A 154 17.47 -16.95 -12.24
N VAL A 155 16.65 -16.97 -11.19
CA VAL A 155 15.63 -15.95 -10.93
C VAL A 155 15.79 -15.37 -9.52
N THR A 156 15.93 -14.05 -9.47
CA THR A 156 15.87 -13.22 -8.27
C THR A 156 14.68 -12.29 -8.37
N THR A 157 13.89 -12.18 -7.30
CA THR A 157 12.73 -11.28 -7.26
C THR A 157 12.50 -10.75 -5.85
N ALA A 158 11.66 -9.73 -5.72
CA ALA A 158 11.23 -9.23 -4.42
C ALA A 158 10.48 -10.32 -3.64
N TRP A 159 10.74 -10.44 -2.34
CA TRP A 159 10.17 -11.46 -1.47
C TRP A 159 8.65 -11.52 -1.56
N ALA A 160 7.98 -10.36 -1.56
CA ALA A 160 6.53 -10.28 -1.67
C ALA A 160 6.00 -10.95 -2.96
N ARG A 161 6.74 -10.85 -4.06
CA ARG A 161 6.41 -11.51 -5.34
C ARG A 161 6.57 -13.02 -5.26
N ALA A 162 7.64 -13.49 -4.61
CA ALA A 162 7.82 -14.91 -4.35
C ALA A 162 6.72 -15.46 -3.42
N ALA A 163 6.33 -14.71 -2.39
CA ALA A 163 5.30 -15.09 -1.45
C ALA A 163 3.95 -15.35 -2.11
N VAL A 164 3.47 -14.39 -2.93
CA VAL A 164 2.19 -14.58 -3.65
C VAL A 164 2.28 -15.64 -4.75
N TRP A 165 3.48 -15.85 -5.33
CA TRP A 165 3.70 -16.93 -6.29
C TRP A 165 3.46 -18.30 -5.65
N PHE A 166 4.17 -18.58 -4.54
CA PHE A 166 4.17 -19.89 -3.88
C PHE A 166 2.95 -20.13 -2.98
N ASN A 167 2.24 -19.08 -2.53
CA ASN A 167 1.03 -19.25 -1.72
C ASN A 167 -0.15 -19.84 -2.48
N ASP A 168 -0.31 -19.54 -3.77
CA ASP A 168 -1.34 -20.16 -4.61
C ASP A 168 -0.73 -21.22 -5.56
N TRP A 169 0.24 -22.00 -5.07
CA TRP A 169 0.79 -23.14 -5.81
C TRP A 169 -0.23 -24.30 -5.86
N PRO A 170 -0.33 -25.08 -6.96
CA PRO A 170 0.52 -25.11 -8.16
C PRO A 170 0.26 -24.00 -9.16
N ARG A 171 1.34 -23.56 -9.82
CA ARG A 171 1.32 -22.60 -10.94
C ARG A 171 1.64 -23.31 -12.26
N THR A 172 1.17 -22.72 -13.35
CA THR A 172 1.36 -23.24 -14.71
C THR A 172 2.54 -22.57 -15.42
N GLY A 173 2.97 -23.13 -16.56
CA GLY A 173 3.96 -22.47 -17.42
C GLY A 173 3.51 -21.08 -17.89
N THR A 174 2.22 -20.89 -18.18
CA THR A 174 1.65 -19.58 -18.54
C THR A 174 1.75 -18.57 -17.40
N ASP A 175 1.58 -19.01 -16.15
CA ASP A 175 1.82 -18.14 -14.99
C ASP A 175 3.29 -17.73 -14.91
N LEU A 176 4.22 -18.65 -15.24
CA LEU A 176 5.66 -18.38 -15.24
C LEU A 176 6.03 -17.39 -16.35
N ASP A 177 5.41 -17.50 -17.52
CA ASP A 177 5.54 -16.51 -18.59
C ASP A 177 5.04 -15.14 -18.14
N ALA A 178 3.90 -15.06 -17.44
CA ALA A 178 3.37 -13.82 -16.87
C ALA A 178 4.26 -13.26 -15.74
N PHE A 179 4.92 -14.14 -14.98
CA PHE A 179 5.89 -13.78 -13.96
C PHE A 179 7.18 -13.23 -14.58
N ASN A 180 7.63 -13.79 -15.69
CA ASN A 180 8.81 -13.35 -16.42
C ASN A 180 8.53 -12.21 -17.42
N ALA A 181 7.25 -11.90 -17.68
CA ALA A 181 6.83 -10.94 -18.69
C ALA A 181 7.47 -9.56 -18.46
N GLY A 182 8.24 -9.11 -19.46
CA GLY A 182 8.70 -7.73 -19.58
C GLY A 182 7.59 -6.79 -20.06
N ARG A 183 7.91 -5.49 -20.18
CA ARG A 183 6.96 -4.47 -20.67
C ARG A 183 6.47 -4.71 -22.10
N GLU A 184 7.22 -5.48 -22.89
CA GLU A 184 6.94 -5.75 -24.32
C GLU A 184 6.22 -7.09 -24.55
N SER A 185 5.91 -7.83 -23.48
CA SER A 185 5.19 -9.10 -23.60
C SER A 185 3.71 -8.89 -23.92
N ALA A 186 3.13 -9.77 -24.73
CA ALA A 186 1.68 -9.83 -24.96
C ALA A 186 0.92 -10.26 -23.68
N ILE A 187 1.60 -10.92 -22.75
CA ILE A 187 1.02 -11.33 -21.46
C ILE A 187 1.18 -10.17 -20.47
N PRO A 188 0.09 -9.67 -19.86
CA PRO A 188 0.16 -8.60 -18.88
C PRO A 188 1.06 -8.97 -17.70
N PRO A 189 1.97 -8.08 -17.26
CA PRO A 189 2.85 -8.36 -16.14
C PRO A 189 2.05 -8.50 -14.84
N MET A 190 2.38 -9.53 -14.07
CA MET A 190 1.76 -9.83 -12.78
C MET A 190 2.69 -9.44 -11.62
N HIS A 191 2.15 -8.73 -10.63
CA HIS A 191 2.87 -8.16 -9.51
C HIS A 191 2.34 -8.74 -8.18
N ALA A 192 3.15 -8.63 -7.13
CA ALA A 192 2.64 -8.66 -5.76
C ALA A 192 2.14 -7.27 -5.37
N SER A 193 0.89 -7.21 -4.96
CA SER A 193 0.28 -6.01 -4.41
C SER A 193 0.20 -6.12 -2.90
N HIS A 194 0.72 -5.09 -2.22
CA HIS A 194 0.60 -4.98 -0.76
C HIS A 194 -0.75 -4.34 -0.43
N LEU A 195 -1.68 -5.13 0.10
CA LEU A 195 -2.99 -4.65 0.57
C LEU A 195 -2.86 -3.66 1.72
N CYS A 196 -1.80 -3.80 2.51
CA CYS A 196 -1.43 -2.90 3.59
C CYS A 196 -0.64 -1.67 3.13
N HIS A 197 -0.23 -1.60 1.85
CA HIS A 197 0.59 -0.53 1.28
C HIS A 197 1.99 -0.34 1.88
N HIS A 198 2.50 -1.31 2.64
CA HIS A 198 3.86 -1.30 3.17
C HIS A 198 4.78 -2.19 2.34
N GLY A 199 5.69 -1.59 1.58
CA GLY A 199 6.56 -2.30 0.62
C GLY A 199 7.57 -3.28 1.24
N PHE A 200 7.82 -3.21 2.55
CA PHE A 200 8.66 -4.16 3.27
C PHE A 200 7.87 -5.35 3.85
N CYS A 201 6.55 -5.36 3.72
CA CYS A 201 5.71 -6.39 4.34
C CYS A 201 5.87 -7.75 3.66
N ILE A 202 6.24 -8.77 4.43
CA ILE A 202 6.36 -10.17 4.00
C ILE A 202 5.18 -11.04 4.44
N ASN A 203 4.20 -10.45 5.15
CA ASN A 203 3.03 -11.17 5.67
C ASN A 203 2.17 -11.66 4.50
N PRO A 204 1.99 -12.98 4.30
CA PRO A 204 1.25 -13.53 3.18
C PRO A 204 -0.21 -13.04 3.10
N ASN A 205 -0.86 -12.79 4.24
CA ASN A 205 -2.26 -12.33 4.28
C ASN A 205 -2.42 -10.86 3.85
N HIS A 206 -1.31 -10.15 3.65
CA HIS A 206 -1.28 -8.75 3.23
C HIS A 206 -0.90 -8.60 1.75
N LEU A 207 -0.69 -9.70 1.05
CA LEU A 207 -0.20 -9.73 -0.31
C LEU A 207 -1.21 -10.40 -1.24
N VAL A 208 -1.29 -9.94 -2.48
CA VAL A 208 -2.07 -10.60 -3.53
C VAL A 208 -1.33 -10.61 -4.87
N TRP A 209 -1.51 -11.68 -5.62
CA TRP A 209 -1.07 -11.80 -7.01
C TRP A 209 -2.09 -11.15 -7.95
N GLU A 210 -1.72 -10.07 -8.61
CA GLU A 210 -2.62 -9.38 -9.54
C GLU A 210 -1.88 -8.63 -10.64
N ARG A 211 -2.62 -8.14 -11.63
CA ARG A 211 -2.06 -7.38 -12.76
C ARG A 211 -1.41 -6.08 -12.27
N ALA A 212 -0.31 -5.69 -12.90
CA ALA A 212 0.40 -4.45 -12.60
C ALA A 212 -0.50 -3.20 -12.59
N SER A 213 -1.47 -3.11 -13.51
CA SER A 213 -2.43 -2.01 -13.57
C SER A 213 -3.35 -1.94 -12.35
N THR A 214 -3.72 -3.09 -11.79
CA THR A 214 -4.54 -3.17 -10.57
C THR A 214 -3.72 -2.73 -9.36
N ASN A 215 -2.48 -3.21 -9.24
CA ASN A 215 -1.53 -2.79 -8.21
C ASN A 215 -1.35 -1.27 -8.20
N LEU A 216 -1.07 -0.68 -9.37
CA LEU A 216 -0.92 0.78 -9.52
C LEU A 216 -2.19 1.54 -9.12
N SER A 217 -3.37 0.99 -9.42
CA SER A 217 -4.65 1.62 -9.03
C SER A 217 -4.87 1.65 -7.52
N ARG A 218 -4.25 0.74 -6.76
CA ARG A 218 -4.35 0.69 -5.29
C ARG A 218 -3.65 1.87 -4.62
N ASN A 219 -2.69 2.55 -5.28
CA ASN A 219 -2.04 3.73 -4.70
C ASN A 219 -3.04 4.81 -4.26
N TRP A 220 -4.18 4.90 -4.93
CA TRP A 220 -5.26 5.80 -4.51
C TRP A 220 -5.82 5.46 -3.12
N CYS A 221 -5.94 4.17 -2.77
CA CYS A 221 -6.39 3.72 -1.46
C CYS A 221 -5.42 4.16 -0.35
N MET A 222 -4.11 4.03 -0.57
CA MET A 222 -3.09 4.55 0.35
C MET A 222 -3.24 6.06 0.57
N THR A 223 -3.32 6.83 -0.52
CA THR A 223 -3.50 8.29 -0.43
C THR A 223 -4.79 8.63 0.31
N ALA A 224 -5.90 7.99 -0.03
CA ALA A 224 -7.19 8.23 0.62
C ALA A 224 -7.15 7.86 2.12
N ALA A 225 -6.52 6.75 2.49
CA ALA A 225 -6.37 6.33 3.88
C ALA A 225 -5.58 7.34 4.71
N ARG A 226 -4.44 7.79 4.18
CA ARG A 226 -3.60 8.82 4.81
C ARG A 226 -4.33 10.16 4.93
N VAL A 227 -5.04 10.58 3.88
CA VAL A 227 -5.87 11.80 3.90
C VAL A 227 -6.97 11.71 4.95
N LEU A 228 -7.74 10.62 5.00
CA LEU A 228 -8.77 10.45 6.03
C LEU A 228 -8.19 10.61 7.43
N ARG A 229 -7.06 9.96 7.69
CA ARG A 229 -6.36 10.05 8.96
C ARG A 229 -5.84 11.45 9.26
N GLU A 230 -5.21 12.11 8.29
CA GLU A 230 -4.69 13.47 8.40
C GLU A 230 -5.78 14.46 8.83
N PHE A 231 -6.98 14.32 8.27
CA PHE A 231 -8.14 15.15 8.62
C PHE A 231 -8.87 14.68 9.89
N GLY A 232 -8.37 13.65 10.58
CA GLY A 232 -8.98 13.10 11.79
C GLY A 232 -10.33 12.42 11.54
N HIS A 233 -10.56 11.95 10.30
CA HIS A 233 -11.73 11.15 9.98
C HIS A 233 -11.47 9.67 10.29
N PRO A 234 -12.50 8.90 10.66
CA PRO A 234 -12.38 7.45 10.79
C PRO A 234 -11.86 6.82 9.49
N VAL A 235 -10.79 6.04 9.60
CA VAL A 235 -10.27 5.25 8.47
C VAL A 235 -11.03 3.92 8.44
N PRO A 236 -11.73 3.60 7.35
CA PRO A 236 -12.41 2.31 7.24
C PRO A 236 -11.39 1.17 7.30
N GLU A 237 -11.78 -0.02 7.75
CA GLU A 237 -10.88 -1.17 7.77
C GLU A 237 -10.46 -1.58 6.34
N ARG A 238 -11.44 -1.66 5.44
CA ARG A 238 -11.29 -2.15 4.06
C ARG A 238 -11.70 -1.09 3.05
N CYS A 239 -11.08 -1.09 1.87
CA CYS A 239 -11.52 -0.21 0.79
C CYS A 239 -12.81 -0.75 0.14
N ARG A 240 -13.65 0.14 -0.37
CA ARG A 240 -14.86 -0.24 -1.14
C ARG A 240 -14.62 -0.38 -2.65
N ARG A 241 -13.42 -0.02 -3.11
CA ARG A 241 -13.09 0.08 -4.53
C ARG A 241 -12.58 -1.24 -5.11
N HIS A 242 -11.84 -2.01 -4.33
CA HIS A 242 -11.29 -3.30 -4.73
C HIS A 242 -12.07 -4.37 -3.99
N GLU A 243 -12.79 -5.21 -4.71
CA GLU A 243 -13.68 -6.20 -4.10
C GLU A 243 -12.93 -7.44 -3.61
N ASN A 244 -11.97 -7.93 -4.40
CA ASN A 244 -11.26 -9.16 -4.08
C ASN A 244 -9.75 -9.10 -4.43
N PRO A 245 -8.86 -9.04 -3.43
CA PRO A 245 -9.10 -8.66 -2.05
C PRO A 245 -9.11 -7.13 -1.86
N PRO A 246 -9.88 -6.61 -0.90
CA PRO A 246 -9.89 -5.18 -0.57
C PRO A 246 -8.59 -4.74 0.10
N CYS A 247 -8.15 -3.50 -0.17
CA CYS A 247 -7.03 -2.90 0.54
C CYS A 247 -7.34 -2.78 2.04
N MET A 248 -6.32 -2.97 2.87
CA MET A 248 -6.36 -2.79 4.31
C MET A 248 -6.11 -1.31 4.63
N MET A 249 -7.17 -0.52 4.57
CA MET A 249 -7.13 0.94 4.61
C MET A 249 -6.54 1.45 5.94
N GLN A 250 -6.85 0.83 7.08
CA GLN A 250 -6.24 1.20 8.35
C GLN A 250 -4.72 0.99 8.34
N HIS A 251 -4.22 -0.11 7.78
CA HIS A 251 -2.78 -0.35 7.65
C HIS A 251 -2.13 0.64 6.70
N ALA A 252 -2.81 0.95 5.60
CA ALA A 252 -2.34 1.90 4.60
C ALA A 252 -2.24 3.34 5.13
N ALA A 253 -3.01 3.67 6.17
CA ALA A 253 -2.95 4.95 6.86
C ALA A 253 -1.73 5.08 7.80
N LEU A 254 -1.10 3.96 8.19
CA LEU A 254 0.10 3.97 9.04
C LEU A 254 1.29 4.54 8.27
N THR A 255 2.15 5.26 8.99
CA THR A 255 3.51 5.52 8.50
C THR A 255 4.32 4.23 8.55
N THR A 256 5.44 4.19 7.83
CA THR A 256 6.36 3.04 7.88
C THR A 256 6.88 2.84 9.30
N THR A 257 7.26 3.92 9.99
CA THR A 257 7.70 3.91 11.39
C THR A 257 6.66 3.28 12.29
N GLU A 258 5.41 3.73 12.25
CA GLU A 258 4.34 3.18 13.10
C GLU A 258 4.09 1.69 12.86
N ALA A 259 4.17 1.25 11.61
CA ALA A 259 4.04 -0.15 11.27
C ALA A 259 5.20 -0.99 11.84
N PHE A 260 6.43 -0.47 11.88
CA PHE A 260 7.54 -1.10 12.59
C PHE A 260 7.31 -1.13 14.10
N CYS A 261 6.89 -0.02 14.71
CA CYS A 261 6.60 0.04 16.14
C CYS A 261 5.58 -1.02 16.55
N LEU A 262 4.52 -1.18 15.76
CA LEU A 262 3.48 -2.17 15.98
C LEU A 262 4.00 -3.60 15.86
N GLN A 263 4.87 -3.87 14.89
CA GLN A 263 5.50 -5.17 14.74
C GLN A 263 6.41 -5.51 15.93
N PHE A 264 7.23 -4.58 16.41
CA PHE A 264 8.09 -4.80 17.58
C PHE A 264 7.27 -4.97 18.87
N HIS A 265 6.14 -4.26 18.99
CA HIS A 265 5.20 -4.49 20.08
C HIS A 265 4.63 -5.92 20.05
N VAL A 266 4.16 -6.38 18.90
CA VAL A 266 3.65 -7.76 18.72
C VAL A 266 4.74 -8.80 19.04
N LEU A 267 5.98 -8.55 18.62
CA LEU A 267 7.13 -9.39 18.97
C LEU A 267 7.33 -9.46 20.49
N GLY A 268 7.29 -8.33 21.19
CA GLY A 268 7.41 -8.28 22.65
C GLY A 268 6.32 -9.09 23.37
N VAL A 269 5.07 -8.91 22.95
CA VAL A 269 3.93 -9.69 23.48
C VAL A 269 4.13 -11.19 23.23
N ALA A 270 4.54 -11.58 22.02
CA ALA A 270 4.79 -12.98 21.68
C ALA A 270 5.97 -13.58 22.47
N ALA A 271 6.95 -12.76 22.85
CA ALA A 271 8.09 -13.17 23.67
C ALA A 271 7.77 -13.23 25.18
N GLY A 272 6.60 -12.75 25.61
CA GLY A 272 6.28 -12.58 27.04
C GLY A 272 7.10 -11.48 27.71
N ASP A 273 7.60 -10.52 26.94
CA ASP A 273 8.42 -9.41 27.44
C ASP A 273 7.56 -8.16 27.64
N ASP A 274 7.16 -7.93 28.90
CA ASP A 274 6.43 -6.73 29.32
C ASP A 274 7.24 -5.44 29.15
N GLY A 275 8.57 -5.54 29.00
CA GLY A 275 9.48 -4.40 28.77
C GLY A 275 9.33 -3.83 27.36
N LEU A 276 9.15 -4.69 26.35
CA LEU A 276 8.89 -4.29 24.97
C LEU A 276 7.50 -3.65 24.78
N ALA A 277 6.54 -4.00 25.65
CA ALA A 277 5.21 -3.36 25.64
C ALA A 277 5.23 -1.89 26.06
N ARG A 278 6.28 -1.41 26.74
CA ARG A 278 6.41 -0.04 27.27
C ARG A 278 7.14 0.93 26.35
N TRP A 279 7.40 0.52 25.11
CA TRP A 279 8.11 1.34 24.14
C TRP A 279 7.27 2.56 23.74
N CYS A 280 7.63 3.72 24.28
CA CYS A 280 7.13 5.02 23.83
C CYS A 280 8.19 5.63 22.92
N LEU A 281 7.98 5.54 21.61
CA LEU A 281 8.86 6.22 20.66
C LEU A 281 8.54 7.71 20.67
N PRO A 282 9.56 8.59 20.65
CA PRO A 282 9.31 10.01 20.53
C PRO A 282 8.55 10.29 19.24
N ARG A 283 7.63 11.26 19.27
CA ARG A 283 6.97 11.72 18.05
C ARG A 283 8.05 12.15 17.04
N PRO A 284 8.06 11.63 15.79
CA PRO A 284 8.95 12.10 14.75
C PRO A 284 8.84 13.60 14.58
N SER A 285 9.98 14.28 14.48
CA SER A 285 10.06 15.73 14.42
C SER A 285 9.46 16.32 13.13
N ASP A 286 9.37 15.49 12.09
CA ASP A 286 8.80 15.81 10.77
C ASP A 286 7.28 15.58 10.69
N HIS A 287 6.67 14.94 11.69
CA HIS A 287 5.22 14.75 11.73
C HIS A 287 4.52 16.09 12.04
N PRO A 288 3.66 16.63 11.14
CA PRO A 288 2.91 17.85 11.41
C PRO A 288 2.17 17.71 12.73
N ARG A 289 2.15 18.76 13.57
CA ARG A 289 1.49 18.71 14.90
C ARG A 289 0.04 18.21 14.84
N SER A 290 -0.64 18.43 13.72
CA SER A 290 -2.00 17.97 13.40
C SER A 290 -2.14 16.49 13.09
N TYR A 291 -1.06 15.80 12.70
CA TYR A 291 -1.12 14.37 12.43
C TYR A 291 -1.29 13.66 13.78
N THR A 292 -2.42 12.98 13.95
CA THR A 292 -2.65 12.15 15.14
C THR A 292 -1.79 10.92 14.98
N THR A 293 -0.59 10.94 15.56
CA THR A 293 0.35 9.84 15.44
C THR A 293 0.17 8.84 16.55
N PHE A 294 0.41 7.59 16.20
CA PHE A 294 0.31 6.47 17.12
C PHE A 294 1.52 6.33 18.05
N GLU A 295 2.62 6.99 17.69
CA GLU A 295 3.92 6.84 18.35
C GLU A 295 3.87 7.20 19.84
N GLY A 296 2.97 8.11 20.25
CA GLY A 296 2.80 8.50 21.65
C GLY A 296 1.75 7.72 22.46
N ARG A 297 1.00 6.79 21.84
CA ARG A 297 -0.14 6.08 22.49
C ARG A 297 -0.22 4.62 22.04
N LEU A 298 0.91 3.92 22.06
CA LEU A 298 0.90 2.45 21.92
C LEU A 298 0.20 1.80 23.12
N PRO A 299 -0.56 0.71 22.91
CA PRO A 299 -0.73 -0.02 21.65
C PRO A 299 -1.80 0.57 20.72
N VAL A 300 -1.47 0.71 19.42
CA VAL A 300 -2.47 0.83 18.34
C VAL A 300 -3.01 -0.53 18.10
N GLN A 301 -4.28 -0.64 17.77
CA GLN A 301 -4.78 -1.91 17.36
C GLN A 301 -5.63 -1.87 16.09
N MET A 302 -5.58 -3.00 15.41
CA MET A 302 -6.17 -3.23 14.11
C MET A 302 -7.15 -4.40 14.26
N PRO A 303 -8.28 -4.41 13.55
CA PRO A 303 -9.38 -5.37 13.73
C PRO A 303 -9.02 -6.85 13.50
N ALA A 304 -7.77 -7.17 13.15
CA ALA A 304 -7.28 -8.53 12.98
C ALA A 304 -6.18 -8.95 14.00
N THR A 305 -5.88 -8.17 15.04
CA THR A 305 -4.95 -8.54 16.12
C THR A 305 -5.65 -9.02 17.40
N ALA A 306 -5.03 -9.96 18.13
CA ALA A 306 -5.40 -10.33 19.50
C ALA A 306 -5.19 -9.18 20.53
N VAL A 307 -4.49 -8.13 20.13
CA VAL A 307 -4.37 -6.85 20.85
C VAL A 307 -5.49 -5.94 20.31
N ARG A 308 -6.37 -5.39 21.17
CA ARG A 308 -7.65 -4.75 20.77
C ARG A 308 -7.73 -3.24 20.96
N ALA A 309 -8.11 -2.50 19.91
CA ALA A 309 -8.21 -1.04 19.85
C ALA A 309 -9.61 -0.58 19.98
N ASP A 310 -9.72 0.48 20.76
CA ASP A 310 -10.76 1.41 20.51
C ASP A 310 -10.40 2.24 19.28
N ALA A 311 -11.25 2.19 18.25
CA ALA A 311 -11.17 3.05 17.08
C ALA A 311 -11.14 4.55 17.45
N SER A 312 -11.61 4.91 18.64
CA SER A 312 -11.49 6.24 19.24
C SER A 312 -10.04 6.65 19.59
N LEU A 313 -9.10 5.71 19.66
CA LEU A 313 -7.67 6.00 19.84
C LEU A 313 -6.97 6.27 18.50
N LEU A 314 -7.53 5.78 17.38
CA LEU A 314 -7.11 6.13 16.01
C LEU A 314 -7.54 7.56 15.62
N VAL A 315 -8.52 8.10 16.33
CA VAL A 315 -9.11 9.40 16.09
C VAL A 315 -9.12 10.13 17.42
N VAL A 316 -8.09 10.93 17.73
CA VAL A 316 -8.13 11.76 18.95
C VAL A 316 -9.48 12.48 18.98
N PRO A 317 -10.31 12.26 20.02
CA PRO A 317 -11.60 12.93 20.12
C PRO A 317 -11.32 14.43 20.02
N PRO A 318 -12.06 15.17 19.17
CA PRO A 318 -11.85 16.62 18.99
C PRO A 318 -11.85 17.42 20.31
N ALA A 319 -12.33 16.82 21.41
CA ALA A 319 -12.50 17.43 22.71
C ALA A 319 -11.20 17.63 23.53
N GLU A 320 -10.14 16.81 23.37
CA GLU A 320 -8.89 17.02 24.16
C GLU A 320 -7.87 17.92 23.44
N ASN A 321 -8.04 18.09 22.13
CA ASN A 321 -7.36 19.12 21.36
C ASN A 321 -8.22 20.39 21.26
N ALA A 322 -8.98 20.74 22.30
CA ALA A 322 -9.84 21.94 22.35
C ALA A 322 -9.05 23.28 22.34
N THR A 323 -7.73 23.24 22.16
CA THR A 323 -6.91 24.41 21.78
C THR A 323 -6.32 24.30 20.36
N ALA A 324 -6.55 23.20 19.64
CA ALA A 324 -6.23 23.05 18.21
C ALA A 324 -7.27 23.71 17.30
N THR A 325 -8.04 24.66 17.83
CA THR A 325 -8.88 25.59 17.06
C THR A 325 -8.05 26.47 16.13
N ASP A 326 -6.72 26.48 16.26
CA ASP A 326 -5.83 27.38 15.48
C ASP A 326 -5.00 26.67 14.39
N ILE A 327 -4.82 25.34 14.44
CA ILE A 327 -4.02 24.62 13.42
C ILE A 327 -4.83 24.41 12.13
N ARG A 328 -6.16 24.54 12.20
CA ARG A 328 -7.12 24.42 11.08
C ARG A 328 -7.70 25.76 10.64
N ALA A 329 -6.89 26.80 10.53
CA ALA A 329 -7.17 27.80 9.51
C ALA A 329 -6.98 27.13 8.14
N ASP A 330 -7.95 26.30 7.72
CA ASP A 330 -8.06 25.82 6.34
C ASP A 330 -7.89 27.04 5.47
N LEU A 331 -6.87 27.04 4.63
CA LEU A 331 -6.69 28.10 3.65
C LEU A 331 -7.94 28.12 2.77
N ARG A 332 -8.78 29.12 3.02
CA ARG A 332 -10.06 29.29 2.35
C ARG A 332 -9.89 30.41 1.34
N LEU A 333 -9.31 30.03 0.20
CA LEU A 333 -9.15 30.92 -0.94
C LEU A 333 -10.53 31.40 -1.36
N ARG A 334 -10.66 32.72 -1.56
CA ARG A 334 -11.86 33.36 -2.09
C ARG A 334 -11.55 33.95 -3.45
N CYS A 335 -12.57 34.13 -4.27
CA CYS A 335 -12.47 34.83 -5.54
C CYS A 335 -13.15 36.19 -5.37
N ARG A 336 -12.39 37.28 -5.46
CA ARG A 336 -12.89 38.65 -5.30
C ARG A 336 -13.77 39.12 -6.47
N LEU A 337 -13.73 38.41 -7.60
CA LEU A 337 -14.59 38.68 -8.75
C LEU A 337 -16.01 38.11 -8.54
N CYS A 338 -16.22 37.25 -7.54
CA CYS A 338 -17.57 36.89 -7.13
C CYS A 338 -18.13 37.98 -6.21
N GLU A 339 -19.10 38.76 -6.69
CA GLU A 339 -19.70 39.83 -5.89
C GLU A 339 -20.39 39.32 -4.61
N ASP A 340 -20.86 38.05 -4.54
CA ASP A 340 -21.57 37.61 -3.33
C ASP A 340 -21.67 36.10 -3.08
N THR A 341 -20.89 35.26 -3.79
CA THR A 341 -21.18 33.82 -3.77
C THR A 341 -20.74 33.09 -2.49
N GLY A 342 -19.97 33.74 -1.61
CA GLY A 342 -19.41 33.11 -0.40
C GLY A 342 -18.55 31.86 -0.67
N ARG A 343 -18.26 31.53 -1.93
CA ARG A 343 -17.58 30.31 -2.34
C ARG A 343 -16.13 30.36 -1.87
N ARG A 344 -15.69 29.23 -1.32
CA ARG A 344 -14.34 29.06 -0.79
C ARG A 344 -13.74 27.83 -1.42
N TRP A 345 -12.45 27.91 -1.74
CA TRP A 345 -11.68 26.82 -2.32
C TRP A 345 -10.52 26.46 -1.39
N THR A 346 -10.24 25.17 -1.30
CA THR A 346 -9.05 24.66 -0.59
C THR A 346 -7.86 24.43 -1.54
N LYS A 347 -8.11 24.40 -2.86
CA LYS A 347 -7.09 24.19 -3.89
C LYS A 347 -7.01 25.39 -4.84
N PRO A 348 -5.81 25.98 -5.06
CA PRO A 348 -5.65 27.16 -5.89
C PRO A 348 -6.04 26.89 -7.35
N THR A 349 -5.69 25.70 -7.89
CA THR A 349 -6.06 25.30 -9.25
C THR A 349 -7.56 25.25 -9.49
N THR A 350 -8.36 24.91 -8.47
CA THR A 350 -9.83 24.90 -8.59
C THR A 350 -10.40 26.32 -8.54
N ALA A 351 -9.81 27.21 -7.73
CA ALA A 351 -10.16 28.62 -7.71
C ALA A 351 -9.81 29.31 -9.04
N TRP A 352 -8.63 29.04 -9.59
CA TRP A 352 -8.21 29.58 -10.90
C TRP A 352 -9.09 29.06 -12.04
N ALA A 353 -9.44 27.77 -12.06
CA ALA A 353 -10.38 27.23 -13.04
C ALA A 353 -11.77 27.90 -12.93
N HIS A 354 -12.21 28.25 -11.72
CA HIS A 354 -13.40 29.05 -11.54
C HIS A 354 -13.26 30.46 -12.14
N ILE A 355 -12.12 31.15 -11.94
CA ILE A 355 -11.84 32.46 -12.52
C ILE A 355 -11.88 32.43 -14.05
N VAL A 356 -11.19 31.47 -14.66
CA VAL A 356 -11.13 31.34 -16.13
C VAL A 356 -12.53 31.12 -16.73
N VAL A 357 -13.35 30.27 -16.10
CA VAL A 357 -14.63 29.85 -16.66
C VAL A 357 -15.77 30.80 -16.34
N HIS A 358 -15.87 31.29 -15.10
CA HIS A 358 -17.04 32.02 -14.64
C HIS A 358 -16.88 33.54 -14.68
N HIS A 359 -15.65 34.04 -14.80
CA HIS A 359 -15.37 35.47 -14.84
C HIS A 359 -14.90 35.93 -16.22
N ALA A 360 -15.31 35.23 -17.29
CA ALA A 360 -14.91 35.55 -18.66
C ALA A 360 -15.31 36.98 -19.10
N GLY A 361 -16.34 37.56 -18.48
CA GLY A 361 -16.78 38.94 -18.72
C GLY A 361 -15.89 40.02 -18.07
N HIS A 362 -14.99 39.64 -17.15
CA HIS A 362 -14.03 40.58 -16.57
C HIS A 362 -12.80 40.77 -17.48
N PRO A 363 -12.19 41.98 -17.50
CA PRO A 363 -10.92 42.22 -18.18
C PRO A 363 -9.85 41.16 -17.83
N ARG A 364 -8.99 40.83 -18.79
CA ARG A 364 -7.93 39.81 -18.59
C ARG A 364 -7.01 40.21 -17.45
N GLU A 365 -6.67 41.49 -17.36
CA GLU A 365 -5.80 42.08 -16.36
C GLU A 365 -6.35 41.88 -14.93
N GLU A 366 -7.66 42.04 -14.75
CA GLU A 366 -8.32 41.82 -13.45
C GLU A 366 -8.28 40.35 -13.04
N ARG A 367 -8.54 39.45 -13.98
CA ARG A 367 -8.47 38.00 -13.73
C ARG A 367 -7.05 37.54 -13.43
N THR A 368 -6.05 38.01 -14.17
CA THR A 368 -4.62 37.73 -13.92
C THR A 368 -4.24 38.20 -12.53
N ARG A 369 -4.66 39.41 -12.13
CA ARG A 369 -4.40 39.96 -10.79
C ARG A 369 -5.00 39.10 -9.69
N GLU A 370 -6.23 38.61 -9.86
CA GLU A 370 -6.87 37.74 -8.87
C GLU A 370 -6.19 36.35 -8.79
N ILE A 371 -5.75 35.78 -9.91
CA ILE A 371 -4.96 34.54 -9.92
C ILE A 371 -3.66 34.71 -9.16
N ARG A 372 -2.92 35.81 -9.41
CA ARG A 372 -1.67 36.15 -8.71
C ARG A 372 -1.89 36.30 -7.20
N ARG A 373 -2.94 37.03 -6.80
CA ARG A 373 -3.30 37.21 -5.40
C ARG A 373 -3.57 35.88 -4.70
N ILE A 374 -4.31 34.97 -5.33
CA ILE A 374 -4.56 33.62 -4.80
C ILE A 374 -3.26 32.81 -4.69
N ALA A 375 -2.36 32.96 -5.66
CA ALA A 375 -1.05 32.29 -5.63
C ALA A 375 -0.18 32.79 -4.48
N GLU A 376 -0.16 34.10 -4.23
CA GLU A 376 0.54 34.71 -3.09
C GLU A 376 -0.04 34.26 -1.75
N GLU A 377 -1.36 34.25 -1.61
CA GLU A 377 -2.06 33.79 -0.40
C GLU A 377 -1.74 32.31 -0.11
N TYR A 378 -1.76 31.47 -1.15
CA TYR A 378 -1.40 30.06 -1.03
C TYR A 378 0.09 29.87 -0.73
N ALA A 379 0.97 30.63 -1.38
CA ALA A 379 2.40 30.53 -1.17
C ALA A 379 2.78 30.91 0.27
N ALA A 380 2.27 32.02 0.79
CA ALA A 380 2.50 32.43 2.17
C ALA A 380 2.05 31.36 3.17
N TRP A 381 0.85 30.81 2.97
CA TRP A 381 0.32 29.71 3.78
C TRP A 381 1.17 28.43 3.69
N ALA A 382 1.67 28.09 2.50
CA ALA A 382 2.47 26.89 2.25
C ALA A 382 3.93 27.03 2.73
N GLU A 383 4.51 28.22 2.64
CA GLU A 383 5.85 28.54 3.16
C GLU A 383 5.87 28.42 4.68
N GLU A 384 4.88 29.00 5.37
CA GLU A 384 4.71 28.89 6.83
C GLU A 384 4.62 27.43 7.32
N ARG A 385 4.08 26.53 6.49
CA ARG A 385 3.80 25.13 6.86
C ARG A 385 4.70 24.11 6.16
N PHE A 386 5.77 24.54 5.49
CA PHE A 386 6.67 23.68 4.72
C PHE A 386 5.98 22.85 3.61
N TYR A 387 4.79 23.25 3.18
CA TYR A 387 3.97 22.62 2.13
C TYR A 387 4.44 22.93 0.69
N HIS A 388 5.46 23.80 0.55
CA HIS A 388 6.08 24.18 -0.71
C HIS A 388 7.11 23.15 -1.22
N LEU A 389 7.41 22.11 -0.44
CA LEU A 389 8.35 21.08 -0.84
C LEU A 389 7.84 20.35 -2.10
N PRO A 390 8.72 20.10 -3.10
CA PRO A 390 8.34 19.46 -4.37
C PRO A 390 7.62 18.11 -4.25
N SER A 391 7.69 17.47 -3.08
CA SER A 391 7.10 16.17 -2.76
C SER A 391 5.56 16.15 -2.75
N HIS A 392 4.89 17.26 -2.45
CA HIS A 392 3.45 17.23 -2.18
C HIS A 392 2.56 17.50 -3.42
N ASN A 393 2.96 18.40 -4.33
CA ASN A 393 2.28 18.62 -5.62
C ASN A 393 3.13 19.49 -6.58
N PRO A 394 4.12 18.91 -7.29
CA PRO A 394 5.09 19.67 -8.07
C PRO A 394 4.44 20.48 -9.20
N GLN A 395 3.36 19.96 -9.79
CA GLN A 395 2.62 20.66 -10.86
C GLN A 395 1.87 21.89 -10.35
N THR A 396 1.26 21.81 -9.18
CA THR A 396 0.56 22.95 -8.59
C THR A 396 1.57 23.99 -8.13
N TRP A 397 2.67 23.57 -7.50
CA TRP A 397 3.70 24.50 -7.05
C TRP A 397 4.40 25.21 -8.23
N ALA A 398 4.67 24.51 -9.34
CA ALA A 398 5.19 25.13 -10.55
C ALA A 398 4.27 26.27 -11.06
N LYS A 399 2.95 26.07 -11.02
CA LYS A 399 1.98 27.13 -11.37
C LYS A 399 1.98 28.28 -10.36
N ILE A 400 2.16 28.00 -9.07
CA ILE A 400 2.31 29.04 -8.03
C ILE A 400 3.55 29.90 -8.30
N VAL A 401 4.69 29.27 -8.60
CA VAL A 401 5.94 29.98 -8.95
C VAL A 401 5.74 30.82 -10.21
N GLN A 402 5.12 30.25 -11.26
CA GLN A 402 4.80 30.99 -12.48
C GLN A 402 3.88 32.18 -12.21
N ALA A 403 2.81 32.02 -11.41
CA ALA A 403 1.86 33.07 -11.07
C ALA A 403 2.50 34.26 -10.33
N ARG A 404 3.54 33.99 -9.55
CA ARG A 404 4.32 34.97 -8.78
C ARG A 404 5.44 35.63 -9.60
N SER A 405 5.71 35.15 -10.81
CA SER A 405 6.72 35.74 -11.69
C SER A 405 6.32 37.19 -12.08
N PRO A 406 7.27 38.13 -12.20
CA PRO A 406 7.00 39.48 -12.69
C PRO A 406 6.37 39.46 -14.10
N ASP A 407 6.79 38.51 -14.93
CA ASP A 407 6.33 38.35 -16.32
C ASP A 407 5.05 37.51 -16.43
N PHE A 408 4.33 37.29 -15.32
CA PHE A 408 3.10 36.50 -15.33
C PHE A 408 1.95 37.27 -16.00
N ASP A 409 1.48 36.76 -17.13
CA ASP A 409 0.40 37.31 -17.94
C ASP A 409 -0.75 36.31 -18.16
N TRP A 410 -1.71 36.66 -19.02
CA TRP A 410 -2.88 35.83 -19.27
C TRP A 410 -2.56 34.65 -20.21
N GLU A 411 -1.59 34.81 -21.09
CA GLU A 411 -1.09 33.81 -22.02
C GLU A 411 -0.52 32.60 -21.25
N VAL A 412 0.20 32.84 -20.14
CA VAL A 412 0.61 31.79 -19.21
C VAL A 412 -0.59 31.05 -18.63
N VAL A 413 -1.67 31.75 -18.25
CA VAL A 413 -2.90 31.13 -17.71
C VAL A 413 -3.59 30.25 -18.75
N GLU A 414 -3.65 30.69 -20.00
CA GLU A 414 -4.22 29.92 -21.11
C GLU A 414 -3.41 28.64 -21.36
N SER A 415 -2.07 28.71 -21.25
CA SER A 415 -1.18 27.55 -21.38
C SER A 415 -1.44 26.45 -20.34
N TRP A 416 -1.98 26.80 -19.17
CA TRP A 416 -2.29 25.83 -18.12
C TRP A 416 -3.51 24.95 -18.40
N ARG A 417 -4.28 25.24 -19.46
CA ARG A 417 -5.47 24.50 -19.90
C ARG A 417 -6.49 24.24 -18.77
N LEU A 418 -6.71 25.23 -17.92
CA LEU A 418 -7.58 25.10 -16.74
C LEU A 418 -9.05 24.78 -17.08
N HIS A 419 -9.50 25.06 -18.30
CA HIS A 419 -10.84 24.74 -18.80
C HIS A 419 -11.04 23.22 -18.98
N GLU A 420 -9.99 22.48 -19.37
CA GLU A 420 -10.03 21.03 -19.58
C GLU A 420 -10.07 20.26 -18.25
N ALA A 421 -9.50 20.83 -17.17
CA ALA A 421 -9.44 20.20 -15.85
C ALA A 421 -10.83 19.90 -15.25
N ARG A 422 -11.87 20.67 -15.63
CA ARG A 422 -13.26 20.41 -15.22
C ARG A 422 -13.93 19.31 -16.01
N PHE A 423 -13.53 19.08 -17.25
CA PHE A 423 -14.05 17.96 -18.06
C PHE A 423 -13.72 16.63 -17.38
N TYR A 424 -12.52 16.52 -16.80
CA TYR A 424 -12.09 15.35 -16.02
C TYR A 424 -12.80 15.22 -14.66
N GLN A 425 -13.16 16.32 -13.98
CA GLN A 425 -13.92 16.25 -12.72
C GLN A 425 -15.41 15.93 -12.93
N ARG A 426 -16.04 16.46 -13.99
CA ARG A 426 -17.42 16.10 -14.35
C ARG A 426 -17.53 14.67 -14.89
N GLN A 427 -16.59 14.20 -15.70
CA GLN A 427 -16.60 12.79 -16.15
C GLN A 427 -16.40 11.80 -14.99
N LYS A 428 -15.55 12.13 -13.99
CA LYS A 428 -15.41 11.31 -12.78
C LYS A 428 -16.65 11.29 -11.88
N GLY A 429 -17.53 12.29 -11.99
CA GLY A 429 -18.83 12.31 -11.31
C GLY A 429 -19.96 11.68 -12.12
N ALA A 430 -19.88 11.73 -13.46
CA ALA A 430 -20.93 11.27 -14.36
C ALA A 430 -20.85 9.78 -14.73
N THR A 431 -19.75 9.07 -14.43
CA THR A 431 -19.70 7.59 -14.56
C THR A 431 -20.29 6.87 -13.35
N GLY A 432 -20.96 7.59 -12.43
CA GLY A 432 -21.55 7.04 -11.21
C GLY A 432 -23.05 6.74 -11.25
N GLU A 433 -23.83 7.32 -12.17
CA GLU A 433 -25.28 7.07 -12.23
C GLU A 433 -25.78 7.06 -13.68
N GLY A 434 -26.67 6.10 -13.98
CA GLY A 434 -27.13 5.75 -15.32
C GLY A 434 -27.66 6.94 -16.13
N SER A 435 -27.00 7.17 -17.27
CA SER A 435 -27.48 8.11 -18.28
C SER A 435 -28.56 7.45 -19.14
N THR A 436 -29.82 7.77 -18.87
CA THR A 436 -30.91 7.62 -19.84
C THR A 436 -30.72 8.65 -20.95
N VAL A 437 -30.53 8.13 -22.15
CA VAL A 437 -30.43 8.85 -23.42
C VAL A 437 -31.68 9.70 -23.65
N PHE A 438 -31.54 11.02 -23.68
CA PHE A 438 -32.50 11.92 -24.32
C PHE A 438 -31.95 12.32 -25.69
N ALA A 439 -32.60 11.86 -26.75
CA ALA A 439 -32.33 12.27 -28.12
C ALA A 439 -32.85 13.70 -28.37
N PRO A 440 -32.10 14.57 -29.07
CA PRO A 440 -32.60 15.87 -29.48
C PRO A 440 -33.59 15.72 -30.65
N ARG A 441 -34.77 16.36 -30.52
CA ARG A 441 -35.72 16.58 -31.61
C ARG A 441 -35.14 17.60 -32.60
N ASN A 442 -35.05 17.22 -33.87
CA ASN A 442 -34.85 18.12 -34.99
C ASN A 442 -36.03 19.10 -35.14
N PRO A 443 -35.78 20.40 -35.39
CA PRO A 443 -36.76 21.30 -35.95
C PRO A 443 -36.31 21.72 -37.35
N THR A 444 -36.80 21.04 -38.38
CA THR A 444 -36.80 21.59 -39.74
C THR A 444 -38.03 21.10 -40.49
N GLY A 445 -38.72 22.03 -41.14
CA GLY A 445 -39.48 21.71 -42.34
C GLY A 445 -40.87 22.33 -42.43
N GLY A 446 -40.92 23.59 -42.86
CA GLY A 446 -41.96 24.05 -43.77
C GLY A 446 -42.18 25.56 -43.73
N VAL A 447 -42.37 26.27 -44.83
CA VAL A 447 -42.22 26.03 -46.28
C VAL A 447 -42.13 27.45 -46.92
N PRO A 448 -41.89 27.64 -48.24
CA PRO A 448 -42.94 27.43 -49.26
C PRO A 448 -42.57 26.44 -50.38
#